data_AF-A0A7S6MYQ8-F1
#
_entry.id   AF-A0A7S6MYQ8-F1
#
_cell.length_a   1.000
_cell.length_b   1.000
_cell.length_c   1.000
_cell.angle_alpha   90.00
_cell.angle_beta   90.00
_cell.angle_gamma   90.00
#
_symmetry.space_group_name_H-M   'P 1'
#
loop_
_entity.id
_entity.type
_entity.pdbx_description
1 polymer ?
#
loop_
_entity_poly.entity_id
_entity_poly.type
_entity_poly.pdbx_seq_one_letter_code
_entity_poly.pdbx_strand_id
1 'polypeptide(L)'
;MKRRPEVWFIGIVVAALVLFFLFGYLLNIYEADISVSRRSLFADGQSEAVIEVIPLNSFGSRTPFRSLNAQFEIKEGAELIEVISQDNEKGILRLRSKSATGRVVIRVIPGMAILPSEVVIFIYPNAA
;
A
#
# COMPACT_ATOMS: atom_id res chain seq x y z
N MET A 1 38.37 15.20 36.35
CA MET A 1 37.84 14.93 34.99
C MET A 1 37.14 16.19 34.49
N LYS A 2 37.84 17.09 33.78
CA LYS A 2 37.24 18.35 33.28
C LYS A 2 36.25 18.00 32.17
N ARG A 3 34.95 18.21 32.39
CA ARG A 3 33.93 18.11 31.34
C ARG A 3 34.28 19.16 30.28
N ARG A 4 34.56 18.72 29.05
CA ARG A 4 34.79 19.59 27.90
C ARG A 4 33.44 19.89 27.26
N PRO A 5 32.79 21.02 27.56
CA PRO A 5 31.45 21.32 27.06
C PRO A 5 31.41 21.36 25.52
N GLU A 6 32.55 21.62 24.87
CA GLU A 6 32.71 21.63 23.41
C GLU A 6 32.45 20.24 22.81
N VAL A 7 32.93 19.17 23.48
CA VAL A 7 32.74 17.79 23.00
C VAL A 7 31.26 17.40 23.09
N TRP A 8 30.57 17.81 24.16
CA TRP A 8 29.13 17.59 24.31
C TRP A 8 28.33 18.36 23.25
N PHE A 9 28.71 19.62 23.00
CA PHE A 9 28.08 20.44 21.97
C PHE A 9 28.23 19.81 20.58
N ILE A 10 29.44 19.40 20.21
CA ILE A 10 29.69 18.69 18.94
C ILE A 10 28.85 17.42 18.86
N GLY A 11 28.80 16.63 19.92
CA GLY A 11 27.99 15.41 19.97
C GLY A 11 26.50 15.69 19.72
N ILE A 12 25.95 16.74 20.32
CA ILE A 12 24.56 17.16 20.11
C ILE A 12 24.32 17.59 18.66
N VAL A 13 25.22 18.38 18.08
CA VAL A 13 25.09 18.83 16.68
C VAL A 13 25.14 17.65 15.71
N VAL A 14 26.07 16.71 15.92
CA VAL A 14 26.16 15.49 15.09
C VAL A 14 24.90 14.64 15.24
N ALA A 15 24.41 14.45 16.46
CA ALA A 15 23.17 13.70 16.69
C ALA A 15 21.96 14.37 16.02
N ALA A 16 21.86 15.69 16.09
CA ALA A 16 20.80 16.46 15.43
C ALA A 16 20.85 16.31 13.90
N LEU A 17 22.05 16.37 13.31
CA LEU A 17 22.23 16.15 11.87
C LEU A 17 21.83 14.74 11.45
N VAL A 18 22.27 13.72 12.20
CA VAL A 18 21.89 12.32 11.92
C VAL A 18 20.37 12.14 12.00
N LEU A 19 19.73 12.69 13.03
CA LEU A 19 18.27 12.66 13.16
C LEU A 19 17.57 13.38 12.00
N PHE A 20 18.09 14.53 11.57
CA PHE A 20 17.56 15.28 10.43
C PHE A 20 17.58 14.46 9.14
N PHE A 21 18.72 13.82 8.83
CA PHE A 21 18.82 12.97 7.65
C PHE A 21 17.94 11.72 7.77
N LEU A 22 17.96 11.02 8.90
CA LEU A 22 17.11 9.85 9.13
C LEU A 22 15.63 10.17 8.94
N PHE A 23 15.17 11.31 9.46
CA PHE A 23 13.80 11.77 9.29
C PHE A 23 13.45 11.94 7.80
N GLY A 24 14.34 12.56 7.01
CA GLY A 24 14.15 12.70 5.57
C GLY A 24 14.10 11.37 4.81
N TYR A 25 14.96 10.41 5.16
CA TYR A 25 14.97 9.09 4.51
C TYR A 25 13.79 8.21 4.90
N LEU A 26 13.25 8.35 6.12
CA LEU A 26 12.17 7.51 6.63
C LEU A 26 10.77 8.01 6.25
N LEU A 27 10.58 9.33 6.09
CA LEU A 27 9.26 9.95 5.98
C LEU A 27 8.90 10.46 4.59
N ASN A 28 9.88 10.57 3.69
CA ASN A 28 9.60 10.87 2.30
C ASN A 28 9.16 9.60 1.57
N ILE A 29 8.19 9.76 0.68
CA ILE A 29 7.69 8.67 -0.15
C ILE A 29 8.54 8.65 -1.42
N TYR A 30 9.20 7.53 -1.69
CA TYR A 30 10.05 7.33 -2.86
C TYR A 30 9.40 6.41 -3.88
N GLU A 31 8.65 5.42 -3.42
CA GLU A 31 8.02 4.41 -4.26
C GLU A 31 6.62 4.07 -3.74
N ALA A 32 5.81 3.42 -4.58
CA ALA A 32 4.50 2.90 -4.22
C ALA A 32 4.46 1.40 -4.52
N ASP A 33 4.13 0.60 -3.51
CA ASP A 33 3.90 -0.84 -3.66
C ASP A 33 2.39 -1.15 -3.57
N ILE A 34 1.98 -2.27 -4.18
CA ILE A 34 0.57 -2.69 -4.20
C ILE A 34 0.46 -4.01 -3.45
N SER A 35 -0.07 -3.92 -2.25
CA SER A 35 -0.38 -5.08 -1.42
C SER A 35 -1.79 -5.58 -1.71
N VAL A 36 -1.93 -6.91 -1.77
CA VAL A 36 -3.20 -7.59 -1.99
C VAL A 36 -3.35 -8.63 -0.91
N SER A 37 -4.36 -8.50 -0.04
CA SER A 37 -4.56 -9.40 1.09
C SER A 37 -4.81 -10.85 0.66
N ARG A 38 -5.56 -11.03 -0.44
CA ARG A 38 -5.83 -12.34 -1.06
C ARG A 38 -5.90 -12.20 -2.58
N ARG A 39 -5.09 -12.99 -3.29
CA ARG A 39 -5.13 -13.10 -4.76
C ARG A 39 -6.11 -14.16 -5.26
N SER A 40 -6.71 -14.91 -4.33
CA SER A 40 -7.69 -15.96 -4.59
C SER A 40 -8.87 -15.83 -3.62
N LEU A 41 -10.08 -15.82 -4.15
CA LEU A 41 -11.33 -15.82 -3.39
C LEU A 41 -12.17 -17.04 -3.75
N PHE A 42 -13.16 -17.36 -2.93
CA PHE A 42 -14.17 -18.37 -3.26
C PHE A 42 -15.46 -17.70 -3.73
N ALA A 43 -16.20 -18.38 -4.60
CA ALA A 43 -17.51 -17.97 -5.09
C ALA A 43 -18.61 -18.22 -4.04
N ASP A 44 -18.39 -17.75 -2.81
CA ASP A 44 -19.25 -17.94 -1.63
C ASP A 44 -20.12 -16.72 -1.30
N GLY A 45 -19.90 -15.59 -1.98
CA GLY A 45 -20.59 -14.34 -1.68
C GLY A 45 -20.10 -13.63 -0.42
N GLN A 46 -19.02 -14.11 0.22
CA GLN A 46 -18.52 -13.65 1.52
C GLN A 46 -17.01 -13.43 1.54
N SER A 47 -16.25 -14.06 0.64
CA SER A 47 -14.81 -13.95 0.55
C SER A 47 -14.39 -12.53 0.14
N GLU A 48 -13.52 -11.91 0.93
CA GLU A 48 -13.08 -10.53 0.71
C GLU A 48 -11.60 -10.44 0.32
N ALA A 49 -11.30 -9.50 -0.57
CA ALA A 49 -9.94 -9.05 -0.88
C ALA A 49 -9.80 -7.55 -0.60
N VAL A 50 -8.64 -7.17 -0.10
CA VAL A 50 -8.25 -5.77 0.10
C VAL A 50 -7.02 -5.51 -0.75
N ILE A 51 -7.10 -4.51 -1.60
CA ILE A 51 -5.98 -3.96 -2.36
C ILE A 51 -5.60 -2.64 -1.70
N GLU A 52 -4.36 -2.53 -1.27
CA GLU A 52 -3.81 -1.33 -0.62
C GLU A 52 -2.56 -0.86 -1.36
N VAL A 53 -2.51 0.44 -1.66
CA VAL A 53 -1.31 1.10 -2.18
C VAL A 53 -0.49 1.62 -1.01
N ILE A 54 0.70 1.03 -0.82
CA ILE A 54 1.58 1.31 0.30
C ILE A 54 2.70 2.26 -0.15
N PRO A 55 2.81 3.47 0.43
CA PRO A 55 3.95 4.33 0.16
C PRO A 55 5.22 3.77 0.82
N LEU A 56 6.28 3.59 0.04
CA LEU A 56 7.58 3.13 0.50
C LEU A 56 8.59 4.28 0.60
N ASN A 57 9.43 4.23 1.63
CA ASN A 57 10.52 5.17 1.84
C ASN A 57 11.81 4.71 1.13
N SER A 58 12.93 5.43 1.28
CA SER A 58 14.19 5.09 0.57
C SER A 58 14.76 3.72 0.92
N PHE A 59 14.34 3.14 2.05
CA PHE A 59 14.77 1.81 2.48
C PHE A 59 13.82 0.70 2.00
N GLY A 60 12.81 1.03 1.18
CA GLY A 60 11.80 0.09 0.70
C GLY A 60 10.78 -0.34 1.77
N SER A 61 10.70 0.41 2.88
CA SER A 61 9.78 0.12 3.99
C SER A 61 8.57 1.05 3.96
N ARG A 62 7.44 0.62 4.54
CA ARG A 62 6.22 1.46 4.64
C ARG A 62 6.57 2.79 5.32
N THR A 63 6.24 3.89 4.63
CA THR A 63 6.40 5.24 5.16
C THR A 63 5.38 5.45 6.28
N PRO A 64 5.81 5.67 7.53
CA PRO A 64 4.89 5.77 8.66
C PRO A 64 4.04 7.05 8.55
N PHE A 65 2.77 6.94 8.96
CA PHE A 65 1.79 8.05 8.98
C PHE A 65 1.50 8.71 7.63
N ARG A 66 1.91 8.08 6.53
CA ARG A 66 1.61 8.53 5.17
C ARG A 66 0.71 7.52 4.49
N SER A 67 -0.17 8.03 3.65
CA SER A 67 -0.96 7.25 2.70
C SER A 67 -0.75 7.82 1.31
N LEU A 68 -1.03 7.02 0.30
CA LEU A 68 -0.93 7.43 -1.09
C LEU A 68 -2.30 7.30 -1.73
N ASN A 69 -2.73 8.35 -2.42
CA ASN A 69 -3.96 8.27 -3.19
C ASN A 69 -3.79 7.30 -4.37
N ALA A 70 -4.86 6.61 -4.72
CA ALA A 70 -4.86 5.71 -5.86
C ALA A 70 -6.23 5.71 -6.54
N GLN A 71 -6.21 5.54 -7.87
CA GLN A 71 -7.39 5.25 -8.65
C GLN A 71 -7.45 3.75 -8.94
N PHE A 72 -8.65 3.20 -8.87
CA PHE A 72 -8.90 1.80 -9.15
C PHE A 72 -9.90 1.69 -10.31
N GLU A 73 -9.57 0.85 -11.27
CA GLU A 73 -10.41 0.58 -12.43
C GLU A 73 -10.54 -0.93 -12.63
N ILE A 74 -11.76 -1.45 -12.52
CA ILE A 74 -12.03 -2.87 -12.78
C ILE A 74 -12.12 -3.04 -14.30
N LYS A 75 -11.16 -3.75 -14.88
CA LYS A 75 -11.07 -4.01 -16.34
C LYS A 75 -11.83 -5.25 -16.75
N GLU A 76 -11.83 -6.28 -15.91
CA GLU A 76 -12.47 -7.58 -16.18
C GLU A 76 -13.13 -8.11 -14.90
N GLY A 77 -14.26 -8.79 -15.03
CA GLY A 77 -14.91 -9.52 -13.94
C GLY A 77 -15.68 -8.66 -12.93
N ALA A 78 -16.14 -7.46 -13.32
CA ALA A 78 -16.91 -6.57 -12.44
C ALA A 78 -18.23 -7.21 -11.94
N GLU A 79 -18.81 -8.09 -12.76
CA GLU A 79 -19.98 -8.89 -12.45
C GLU A 79 -19.72 -9.95 -11.37
N LEU A 80 -18.46 -10.37 -11.18
CA LEU A 80 -18.04 -11.42 -10.24
C LEU A 80 -17.75 -10.89 -8.82
N ILE A 81 -17.67 -9.57 -8.66
CA ILE A 81 -17.32 -8.92 -7.40
C ILE A 81 -18.31 -7.81 -7.03
N GLU A 82 -18.32 -7.45 -5.76
CA GLU A 82 -18.98 -6.28 -5.21
C GLU A 82 -17.94 -5.38 -4.55
N VAL A 83 -18.01 -4.07 -4.80
CA VAL A 83 -17.13 -3.09 -4.13
C VAL A 83 -17.74 -2.76 -2.78
N ILE A 84 -17.12 -3.23 -1.70
CA ILE A 84 -17.58 -2.95 -0.33
C ILE A 84 -17.22 -1.51 0.05
N SER A 85 -15.98 -1.12 -0.24
CA SER A 85 -15.51 0.25 0.00
C SER A 85 -14.35 0.60 -0.92
N GLN A 86 -14.28 1.89 -1.25
CA GLN A 86 -13.21 2.45 -2.06
C GLN A 86 -12.80 3.79 -1.44
N ASP A 87 -11.62 3.84 -0.84
CA ASP A 87 -11.00 5.04 -0.29
C ASP A 87 -9.83 5.43 -1.19
N ASN A 88 -10.12 6.28 -2.18
CA ASN A 88 -9.13 6.73 -3.15
C ASN A 88 -8.05 7.62 -2.52
N GLU A 89 -8.34 8.30 -1.41
CA GLU A 89 -7.35 9.16 -0.73
C GLU A 89 -6.30 8.31 0.00
N LYS A 90 -6.73 7.20 0.60
CA LYS A 90 -5.81 6.26 1.25
C LYS A 90 -5.28 5.17 0.33
N GLY A 91 -5.78 5.10 -0.90
CA GLY A 91 -5.41 4.06 -1.86
C GLY A 91 -5.84 2.67 -1.41
N ILE A 92 -7.05 2.54 -0.88
CA ILE A 92 -7.60 1.26 -0.39
C ILE A 92 -8.87 0.90 -1.16
N LEU A 93 -8.90 -0.30 -1.72
CA LEU A 93 -10.07 -0.90 -2.34
C LEU A 93 -10.40 -2.21 -1.63
N ARG A 94 -11.65 -2.34 -1.16
CA ARG A 94 -12.18 -3.58 -0.57
C ARG A 94 -13.25 -4.16 -1.46
N LEU A 95 -13.09 -5.44 -1.77
CA LEU A 95 -13.93 -6.18 -2.70
C LEU A 95 -14.43 -7.45 -2.04
N ARG A 96 -15.68 -7.83 -2.33
CA ARG A 96 -16.25 -9.13 -2.01
C ARG A 96 -16.45 -9.94 -3.27
N SER A 97 -16.22 -11.24 -3.23
CA SER A 97 -16.69 -12.13 -4.28
C SER A 97 -18.21 -12.25 -4.27
N LYS A 98 -18.79 -12.51 -5.44
CA LYS A 98 -20.16 -12.99 -5.59
C LYS A 98 -20.14 -14.52 -5.75
N SER A 99 -21.28 -15.12 -6.05
CA SER A 99 -21.44 -16.57 -6.22
C SER A 99 -20.99 -17.11 -7.59
N ALA A 100 -20.14 -16.39 -8.31
CA ALA A 100 -19.68 -16.77 -9.66
C ALA A 100 -18.14 -16.87 -9.70
N THR A 101 -17.65 -17.83 -10.47
CA THR A 101 -16.21 -18.08 -10.65
C THR A 101 -15.65 -17.32 -11.82
N GLY A 102 -14.34 -17.06 -11.81
CA GLY A 102 -13.66 -16.42 -12.93
C GLY A 102 -12.43 -15.65 -12.52
N ARG A 103 -12.06 -14.69 -13.37
CA ARG A 103 -10.87 -13.85 -13.21
C ARG A 103 -11.31 -12.40 -13.15
N VAL A 104 -10.78 -11.68 -12.18
CA VAL A 104 -11.00 -10.25 -12.00
C VAL A 104 -9.67 -9.54 -12.21
N VAL A 105 -9.66 -8.53 -13.07
CA VAL A 105 -8.48 -7.72 -13.37
C VAL A 105 -8.76 -6.28 -12.96
N ILE A 106 -7.93 -5.77 -12.06
CA ILE A 106 -8.08 -4.43 -11.49
C ILE A 106 -6.81 -3.66 -11.82
N ARG A 107 -6.96 -2.57 -12.56
CA ARG A 107 -5.90 -1.61 -12.78
C ARG A 107 -5.84 -0.65 -11.60
N VAL A 108 -4.66 -0.52 -11.03
CA VAL A 108 -4.33 0.37 -9.92
C VAL A 108 -3.40 1.46 -10.45
N ILE A 109 -3.79 2.72 -10.24
CA ILE A 109 -3.03 3.89 -10.67
C ILE A 109 -2.67 4.71 -9.41
N PRO A 110 -1.48 4.49 -8.82
CA PRO A 110 -1.03 5.29 -7.68
C PRO A 110 -0.79 6.74 -8.09
N GLY A 111 -1.15 7.71 -7.25
CA GLY A 111 -1.08 9.14 -7.58
C GLY A 111 0.33 9.70 -7.77
N MET A 112 1.38 8.97 -7.36
CA MET A 112 2.78 9.34 -7.58
C MET A 112 3.55 8.33 -8.44
N ALA A 113 2.92 7.23 -8.86
CA ALA A 113 3.61 6.24 -9.68
C ALA A 113 3.60 6.65 -11.16
N ILE A 114 4.73 6.43 -11.82
CA ILE A 114 4.90 6.68 -13.26
C ILE A 114 4.07 5.67 -14.07
N LEU A 115 3.89 4.45 -13.55
CA LEU A 115 3.25 3.36 -14.26
C LEU A 115 2.06 2.78 -13.48
N PRO A 116 0.91 2.59 -14.15
CA PRO A 116 -0.19 1.82 -13.57
C PRO A 116 0.20 0.34 -13.49
N SER A 117 -0.39 -0.37 -12.53
CA SER A 117 -0.17 -1.80 -12.33
C SER A 117 -1.49 -2.56 -12.39
N GLU A 118 -1.44 -3.83 -12.76
CA GLU A 118 -2.63 -4.68 -12.83
C GLU A 118 -2.57 -5.76 -11.75
N VAL A 119 -3.63 -5.82 -10.95
CA VAL A 119 -3.85 -6.85 -9.94
C VAL A 119 -4.85 -7.85 -10.51
N VAL A 120 -4.46 -9.12 -10.50
CA VAL A 120 -5.34 -10.22 -10.89
C VAL A 120 -5.79 -10.97 -9.63
N ILE A 121 -7.10 -11.15 -9.50
CA ILE A 121 -7.73 -11.96 -8.46
C ILE A 121 -8.49 -13.09 -9.14
N PHE A 122 -8.26 -14.32 -8.69
CA PHE A 122 -8.98 -15.50 -9.16
C PHE A 122 -10.11 -15.86 -8.20
N ILE A 123 -11.30 -16.15 -8.72
CA ILE A 123 -12.44 -16.60 -7.93
C ILE A 123 -12.70 -18.06 -8.28
N TYR A 124 -12.45 -18.93 -7.30
CA TYR A 124 -12.61 -20.37 -7.41
C TYR A 124 -13.99 -20.82 -6.95
N PRO A 125 -14.49 -21.97 -7.42
CA PRO A 125 -15.73 -22.54 -6.92
C PRO A 125 -15.61 -22.77 -5.42
N ASN A 126 -16.67 -22.42 -4.68
CA ASN A 126 -16.76 -22.79 -3.28
C ASN A 126 -17.07 -24.29 -3.20
N ALA A 127 -16.12 -25.07 -2.69
CA ALA A 127 -16.25 -26.51 -2.56
C ALA A 127 -16.82 -26.90 -1.18
N ALA A 128 -17.80 -26.16 -0.64
CA ALA A 128 -18.55 -26.52 0.56
C ALA A 128 -19.74 -25.58 0.80
#